data_AF-A0A1I6WWJ2-F1
#
_entry.id   AF-A0A1I6WWJ2-F1
#
_cell.length_a   1.000
_cell.length_b   1.000
_cell.length_c   1.000
_cell.angle_alpha   90.00
_cell.angle_beta   90.00
_cell.angle_gamma   90.00
#
_symmetry.space_group_name_H-M   'P 1'
#
loop_
_entity.id
_entity.type
_entity.pdbx_description
1 polymer ?
#
loop_
_entity_poly.entity_id
_entity_poly.type
_entity_poly.pdbx_seq_one_letter_code
_entity_poly.pdbx_strand_id
1 'polypeptide(L)'
;MPSPLSVDLRERVVAAVAAGASCHRAAARFGVSVSSASRWSQRAHQEGHVAPKPMGGDHTSKRIEAHAGLILRISKQEPRLFLREVRDRLAE
;
A
#
# COMPACT_ATOMS: atom_id res chain seq x y z
N MET A 1 12.05 4.04 -0.44
CA MET A 1 11.38 3.11 0.48
C MET A 1 11.91 1.72 0.21
N PRO A 2 12.41 0.98 1.21
CA PRO A 2 12.88 -0.39 0.99
C PRO A 2 11.72 -1.29 0.56
N SER A 3 12.00 -2.19 -0.38
CA SER A 3 11.01 -3.15 -0.87
C SER A 3 10.55 -4.10 0.23
N PRO A 4 9.27 -4.54 0.22
CA PRO A 4 8.79 -5.52 1.16
C PRO A 4 9.51 -6.86 0.95
N LEU A 5 9.79 -7.59 2.04
CA LEU A 5 10.25 -8.97 1.94
C LEU A 5 9.23 -9.84 1.17
N SER A 6 9.75 -10.81 0.42
CA SER A 6 8.98 -11.65 -0.51
C SER A 6 7.82 -12.37 0.17
N VAL A 7 6.75 -12.64 -0.59
CA VAL A 7 5.56 -13.33 -0.08
C VAL A 7 5.89 -14.75 0.36
N ASP A 8 6.66 -15.50 -0.43
CA ASP A 8 7.14 -16.85 -0.09
C ASP A 8 7.79 -16.92 1.30
N LEU A 9 8.69 -15.96 1.60
CA LEU A 9 9.36 -15.92 2.91
C LEU A 9 8.34 -15.75 4.05
N ARG A 10 7.33 -14.90 3.84
CA ARG A 10 6.28 -14.66 4.84
C ARG A 10 5.42 -15.90 5.03
N GLU A 11 5.05 -16.57 3.94
CA GLU A 11 4.24 -17.80 3.96
C GLU A 11 4.95 -18.90 4.75
N ARG A 12 6.25 -19.09 4.50
CA ARG A 12 7.07 -20.08 5.23
C ARG A 12 7.20 -19.78 6.72
N VAL A 13 7.35 -18.50 7.09
CA VAL A 13 7.37 -18.07 8.49
C VAL A 13 6.02 -18.35 9.16
N VAL A 14 4.92 -17.95 8.52
CA VAL A 14 3.57 -18.18 9.05
C VAL A 14 3.25 -19.67 9.15
N ALA A 15 3.61 -20.46 8.16
CA ALA A 15 3.44 -21.92 8.17
C ALA A 15 4.18 -22.56 9.36
N ALA A 16 5.40 -22.11 9.66
CA ALA A 16 6.14 -22.62 10.82
C ALA A 16 5.46 -22.25 12.15
N VAL A 17 4.89 -21.03 12.26
CA VAL A 17 4.13 -20.62 13.45
C VAL A 17 2.83 -21.41 13.57
N ALA A 18 2.12 -21.62 12.46
CA ALA A 18 0.90 -22.43 12.41
C ALA A 18 1.17 -23.91 12.78
N ALA A 19 2.37 -24.42 12.45
CA ALA A 19 2.84 -25.73 12.87
C ALA A 19 3.30 -25.80 14.35
N GLY A 20 3.09 -24.74 15.14
CA GLY A 20 3.35 -24.71 16.59
C GLY A 20 4.68 -24.07 17.00
N ALA A 21 5.46 -23.51 16.08
CA ALA A 21 6.65 -22.76 16.46
C ALA A 21 6.27 -21.40 17.09
N SER A 22 7.02 -20.96 18.11
CA SER A 22 6.90 -19.58 18.57
C SER A 22 7.41 -18.60 17.51
N CYS A 23 6.90 -17.36 17.52
CA CYS A 23 7.40 -16.30 16.63
C CYS A 23 8.91 -16.10 16.76
N HIS A 24 9.49 -16.28 17.96
CA HIS A 24 10.93 -16.22 18.18
C HIS A 24 11.68 -17.34 17.44
N ARG A 25 11.20 -18.59 17.55
CA ARG A 25 11.82 -19.72 16.83
C ARG A 25 11.69 -19.58 15.31
N ALA A 26 10.53 -19.16 14.83
CA ALA A 26 10.32 -18.93 13.39
C ALA A 26 11.24 -17.80 12.89
N ALA A 27 11.31 -16.68 13.61
CA ALA A 27 12.18 -15.55 13.26
C ALA A 27 13.65 -15.96 13.17
N ALA A 28 14.16 -16.69 14.17
CA ALA A 28 15.53 -17.22 14.16
C ALA A 28 15.77 -18.19 12.98
N ARG A 29 14.82 -19.08 12.69
CA ARG A 29 14.94 -20.05 11.59
C ARG A 29 15.02 -19.39 10.21
N PHE A 30 14.29 -18.30 10.00
CA PHE A 30 14.15 -17.66 8.68
C PHE A 30 14.95 -16.35 8.55
N GLY A 31 15.74 -15.97 9.56
CA GLY A 31 16.60 -14.78 9.51
C GLY A 31 15.82 -13.47 9.44
N VAL A 32 14.64 -13.40 10.08
CA VAL A 32 13.80 -12.20 10.13
C VAL A 32 13.65 -11.69 11.56
N SER A 33 13.22 -10.44 11.73
CA SER A 33 12.92 -9.94 13.07
C SER A 33 11.70 -10.64 13.68
N VAL A 34 11.70 -10.82 15.01
CA VAL A 34 10.53 -11.36 15.76
C VAL A 34 9.27 -10.54 15.50
N SER A 35 9.43 -9.21 15.42
CA SER A 35 8.33 -8.29 15.11
C SER A 35 7.72 -8.54 13.73
N SER A 36 8.52 -8.91 12.73
CA SER A 36 8.04 -9.25 11.40
C SER A 36 7.26 -10.56 11.43
N ALA A 37 7.81 -11.60 12.07
CA ALA A 37 7.13 -12.89 12.22
C ALA A 37 5.77 -12.72 12.91
N SER A 38 5.73 -11.98 14.01
CA SER A 38 4.48 -11.68 14.73
C SER A 38 3.45 -10.95 13.87
N ARG A 39 3.84 -9.87 13.17
CA ARG A 39 2.93 -9.13 12.28
C ARG A 39 2.40 -9.98 11.13
N TRP A 40 3.23 -10.86 10.55
CA TRP A 40 2.78 -11.73 9.47
C TRP A 40 1.81 -12.81 9.95
N SER A 41 2.09 -13.43 11.10
CA SER A 41 1.15 -14.39 11.71
C SER A 41 -0.18 -13.75 12.09
N GLN A 42 -0.15 -12.55 12.67
CA GLN A 42 -1.37 -11.81 12.99
C GLN A 42 -2.17 -11.48 11.72
N ARG A 43 -1.51 -10.99 10.67
CA ARG A 43 -2.15 -10.70 9.38
C ARG A 43 -2.77 -11.95 8.76
N ALA A 44 -2.06 -13.07 8.76
CA ALA A 44 -2.61 -14.33 8.25
C ALA A 44 -3.86 -14.76 9.03
N HIS A 45 -3.88 -14.60 10.34
CA HIS A 45 -5.04 -14.91 11.17
C HIS A 45 -6.22 -13.96 10.94
N GLN A 46 -5.97 -12.66 10.70
CA GLN A 46 -7.02 -11.64 10.56
C GLN A 46 -7.55 -11.52 9.13
N GLU A 47 -6.67 -11.59 8.13
CA GLU A 47 -6.94 -11.28 6.73
C GLU A 47 -6.86 -12.52 5.81
N GLY A 48 -6.39 -13.67 6.32
CA GLY A 48 -6.26 -14.91 5.55
C GLY A 48 -5.09 -14.97 4.57
N HIS A 49 -4.26 -13.92 4.51
CA HIS A 49 -3.09 -13.85 3.61
C HIS A 49 -1.89 -13.15 4.27
N VAL A 50 -0.71 -13.25 3.67
CA VAL A 50 0.51 -12.58 4.15
C VAL A 50 1.05 -11.50 3.21
N ALA A 51 0.33 -11.23 2.12
CA ALA A 51 0.70 -10.23 1.14
C ALA A 51 0.94 -8.84 1.79
N PRO A 52 2.01 -8.14 1.39
CA PRO A 52 2.23 -6.76 1.84
C PRO A 52 1.07 -5.87 1.37
N LYS A 53 0.78 -4.84 2.17
CA LYS A 53 -0.09 -3.76 1.70
C LYS A 53 0.55 -3.07 0.49
N PRO A 54 -0.24 -2.50 -0.43
CA PRO A 54 0.28 -1.63 -1.48
C PRO A 54 1.23 -0.58 -0.89
N MET A 55 2.44 -0.51 -1.43
CA MET A 55 3.47 0.44 -0.98
C MET A 55 3.56 1.60 -1.97
N GLY A 56 3.60 2.82 -1.44
CA GLY A 56 3.62 4.02 -2.28
C GLY A 56 2.25 4.33 -2.88
N GLY A 57 2.25 4.98 -4.05
CA GLY A 57 1.06 5.50 -4.70
C GLY A 57 0.73 6.93 -4.29
N ASP A 58 -0.28 7.48 -4.95
CA ASP A 58 -0.74 8.84 -4.71
C ASP A 58 -1.73 8.88 -3.54
N HIS A 59 -1.33 9.55 -2.46
CA HIS A 59 -2.16 9.76 -1.27
C HIS A 59 -2.65 11.19 -1.14
N THR A 60 -2.23 12.08 -2.05
CA THR A 60 -2.31 13.54 -1.90
C THR A 60 -3.25 14.17 -2.92
N SER A 61 -3.37 13.59 -4.12
CA SER A 61 -4.21 14.16 -5.18
C SER A 61 -5.71 13.97 -4.96
N LYS A 62 -6.16 13.23 -3.95
CA LYS A 62 -7.59 12.94 -3.73
C LYS A 62 -8.48 14.18 -3.85
N ARG A 63 -8.01 15.32 -3.34
CA ARG A 63 -8.74 16.60 -3.43
C ARG A 63 -8.85 17.09 -4.87
N ILE A 64 -7.81 16.96 -5.68
CA ILE A 64 -7.81 17.34 -7.10
C ILE A 64 -8.60 16.33 -7.94
N GLU A 65 -8.47 15.04 -7.66
CA GLU A 65 -9.21 13.97 -8.33
C GLU A 65 -10.72 14.11 -8.14
N ALA A 66 -11.17 14.65 -7.01
CA ALA A 66 -12.59 14.99 -6.81
C ALA A 66 -13.12 15.98 -7.88
N HIS A 67 -12.24 16.81 -8.46
CA HIS A 67 -12.56 17.74 -9.53
C HIS A 67 -12.17 17.22 -10.93
N ALA A 68 -11.71 15.97 -11.07
CA ALA A 68 -11.18 15.43 -12.33
C ALA A 68 -12.17 15.59 -13.50
N GLY A 69 -13.46 15.35 -13.27
CA GLY A 69 -14.49 15.52 -14.31
C GLY A 69 -14.61 16.95 -14.84
N LEU A 70 -14.45 17.96 -13.98
CA LEU A 70 -14.46 19.37 -14.36
C LEU A 70 -13.16 19.75 -15.10
N ILE A 71 -12.00 19.33 -14.56
CA ILE A 71 -10.69 19.57 -15.18
C ILE A 71 -10.64 18.98 -16.59
N LEU A 72 -11.07 17.73 -16.77
CA LEU A 72 -11.09 17.06 -18.06
C LEU A 72 -12.05 17.71 -19.05
N ARG A 73 -13.17 18.27 -18.57
CA ARG A 73 -14.12 19.01 -19.41
C ARG A 73 -13.51 20.32 -19.91
N ILE A 74 -12.92 21.11 -19.01
CA ILE A 74 -12.24 22.37 -19.34
C ILE A 74 -11.12 22.11 -20.34
N SER A 75 -10.29 21.08 -20.10
CA SER A 75 -9.19 20.72 -20.99
C SER A 75 -9.66 20.33 -22.40
N LYS A 76 -10.79 19.62 -22.51
CA LYS A 76 -11.38 19.26 -23.80
C LYS A 76 -11.97 20.45 -24.54
N GLN A 77 -12.62 21.37 -23.83
CA GLN A 77 -13.27 22.54 -24.42
C GLN A 77 -12.26 23.63 -24.79
N GLU A 78 -11.25 23.84 -23.95
CA GLU A 78 -10.27 24.91 -24.05
C GLU A 78 -8.84 24.37 -23.85
N PRO A 79 -8.26 23.65 -24.84
CA PRO A 79 -6.98 22.97 -24.69
C PRO A 79 -5.77 23.90 -24.55
N ARG A 80 -5.93 25.20 -24.82
CA ARG A 80 -4.89 26.23 -24.66
C ARG A 80 -4.99 26.99 -23.34
N LEU A 81 -5.95 26.65 -22.48
CA LEU A 81 -6.14 27.32 -21.20
C LEU A 81 -4.92 27.11 -20.30
N PHE A 82 -4.50 28.15 -19.59
CA PHE A 82 -3.37 28.05 -18.67
C PHE A 82 -3.79 27.36 -17.37
N LEU A 83 -2.87 26.62 -16.72
CA LEU A 83 -3.16 25.92 -15.46
C LEU A 83 -3.66 26.85 -14.33
N ARG A 84 -3.19 28.10 -14.29
CA ARG A 84 -3.67 29.11 -13.32
C ARG A 84 -5.16 29.42 -13.51
N GLU A 85 -5.63 29.45 -14.75
CA GLU A 85 -7.02 29.73 -15.10
C GLU A 85 -7.90 28.52 -14.77
N VAL A 86 -7.39 27.29 -14.98
CA VAL A 86 -8.05 26.07 -14.51
C VAL A 86 -8.19 26.12 -12.98
N ARG A 87 -7.12 26.47 -12.25
CA ARG A 87 -7.16 26.59 -10.78
C ARG A 87 -8.21 27.61 -10.33
N ASP A 88 -8.25 28.78 -10.96
CA ASP A 88 -9.19 29.83 -10.57
C ASP A 88 -10.65 29.36 -10.76
N ARG A 89 -10.95 28.62 -11.85
CA ARG A 89 -12.25 27.97 -12.08
C ARG A 89 -12.59 26.83 -11.12
N LEU A 90 -11.60 26.27 -10.41
CA LEU A 90 -11.83 25.27 -9.36
C LEU A 90 -12.04 25.89 -7.97
N ALA A 91 -11.79 27.20 -7.83
CA ALA A 91 -11.92 27.92 -6.56
C ALA A 91 -13.31 28.56 -6.37
N GLU A 92 -14.14 28.57 -7.41
CA GLU A 92 -15.57 28.95 -7.38
C GLU A 92 -16.44 27.79 -6.86
#